data_AF-A0A9E1RLB3-F1
#
_entry.id   AF-A0A9E1RLB3-F1
#
_cell.length_a   1.000
_cell.length_b   1.000
_cell.length_c   1.000
_cell.angle_alpha   90.00
_cell.angle_beta   90.00
_cell.angle_gamma   90.00
#
_symmetry.space_group_name_H-M   'P 1'
#
loop_
_entity.id
_entity.type
_entity.pdbx_description
1 polymer ?
#
loop_
_entity_poly.entity_id
_entity_poly.type
_entity_poly.pdbx_seq_one_letter_code
_entity_poly.pdbx_strand_id
1 'polypeptide(L)'
;MNAEDQIIDLDDLELRIDELRHRYLAGTPFPHIVLDDVVRPEAISAIYAELDAMPNDGWNSYLHFNERKYSNTDIDTWGPTLRAVADIFASERFTSWLSALTGFADLQADRSLDGGGLHRCYRNGFLNVHSDFTAHHQVANWRRRINLLLYLNAEWQADWGGELELWSADMTRCEATVAPVGNRMLLFNTDQTSFHGHPEPLCFPESIARQSLALYYFSEEIDPITHPTDYRARPEDGIRRFAIYLDKKALAAYDVVKRRFKLSDAAINRLLRPFSRRDP
;
A
#
# COMPACT_ATOMS: atom_id res chain seq x y z
N MET A 1 3.03 30.37 8.78
CA MET A 1 2.42 29.08 8.41
C MET A 1 2.98 28.72 7.05
N ASN A 2 3.82 27.68 7.00
CA ASN A 2 4.40 27.20 5.75
C ASN A 2 3.26 26.67 4.85
N ALA A 3 3.47 26.60 3.53
CA ALA A 3 2.47 26.07 2.60
C ALA A 3 2.13 24.60 2.92
N GLU A 4 3.09 23.83 3.45
CA GLU A 4 2.93 22.45 3.90
C GLU A 4 1.97 22.33 5.09
N ASP A 5 2.05 23.25 6.05
CA ASP A 5 1.21 23.27 7.25
C ASP A 5 -0.28 23.49 6.92
N GLN A 6 -0.60 23.96 5.71
CA GLN A 6 -1.98 24.10 5.22
C GLN A 6 -2.57 22.78 4.70
N ILE A 7 -1.74 21.75 4.53
CA ILE A 7 -2.15 20.44 4.01
C ILE A 7 -2.09 19.38 5.10
N ILE A 8 -1.01 19.34 5.89
CA ILE A 8 -0.83 18.38 6.99
C ILE A 8 -0.28 19.13 8.20
N ASP A 9 -0.84 18.88 9.38
CA ASP A 9 -0.39 19.49 10.63
C ASP A 9 0.79 18.69 11.23
N LEU A 10 1.98 18.87 10.65
CA LEU A 10 3.19 18.20 11.15
C LEU A 10 3.56 18.66 12.56
N ASP A 11 3.22 19.90 12.94
CA ASP A 11 3.45 20.41 14.30
C ASP A 11 2.68 19.57 15.34
N ASP A 12 1.40 19.23 15.11
CA ASP A 12 0.63 18.36 16.01
C ASP A 12 1.26 16.95 16.13
N LEU A 13 1.67 16.38 14.99
CA LEU A 13 2.30 15.06 14.96
C LEU A 13 3.61 15.04 15.73
N GLU A 14 4.44 16.08 15.58
CA GLU A 14 5.70 16.25 16.30
C GLU A 14 5.49 16.47 17.79
N LEU A 15 4.51 17.30 18.17
CA LEU A 15 4.17 17.58 19.57
C LEU A 15 3.74 16.32 20.33
N ARG A 16 3.07 15.40 19.64
CA ARG A 16 2.51 14.16 20.22
C ARG A 16 3.40 12.93 20.05
N ILE A 17 4.63 13.11 19.57
CA ILE A 17 5.50 12.00 19.15
C ILE A 17 5.64 10.89 20.20
N ASP A 18 5.77 11.22 21.48
CA ASP A 18 5.92 10.23 22.55
C ASP A 18 4.66 9.38 22.71
N GLU A 19 3.46 9.99 22.69
CA GLU A 19 2.17 9.28 22.75
C GLU A 19 2.02 8.35 21.54
N LEU A 20 2.27 8.89 20.34
CA LEU A 20 2.12 8.17 19.09
C LEU A 20 3.09 7.00 18.99
N ARG A 21 4.34 7.18 19.44
CA ARG A 21 5.35 6.11 19.50
C ARG A 21 4.91 4.97 20.41
N HIS A 22 4.38 5.27 21.59
CA HIS A 22 3.87 4.22 22.48
C HIS A 22 2.72 3.44 21.85
N ARG A 23 1.76 4.14 21.21
CA ARG A 23 0.65 3.50 20.50
C ARG A 23 1.12 2.64 19.33
N TYR A 24 2.08 3.13 18.56
CA TYR A 24 2.68 2.41 17.44
C TYR A 24 3.32 1.10 17.87
N LEU A 25 4.20 1.17 18.88
CA LEU A 25 4.92 0.00 19.39
C LEU A 25 4.00 -1.01 20.08
N ALA A 26 2.89 -0.55 20.65
CA ALA A 26 1.88 -1.40 21.27
C ALA A 26 0.93 -2.06 20.25
N GLY A 27 1.00 -1.70 18.97
CA GLY A 27 0.19 -2.31 17.92
C GLY A 27 0.44 -3.81 17.78
N THR A 28 -0.63 -4.59 17.72
CA THR A 28 -0.63 -6.04 17.47
C THR A 28 -1.43 -6.36 16.20
N PRO A 29 -1.00 -7.27 15.32
CA PRO A 29 -0.01 -8.34 15.53
C PRO A 29 1.46 -7.93 15.36
N PHE A 30 1.71 -6.75 14.78
CA PHE A 30 3.02 -6.13 14.64
C PHE A 30 2.88 -4.62 14.81
N PRO A 31 3.98 -3.88 15.08
CA PRO A 31 3.91 -2.44 15.33
C PRO A 31 3.19 -1.71 14.20
N HIS A 32 2.13 -0.99 14.56
CA HIS A 32 1.30 -0.22 13.65
C HIS A 32 0.52 0.86 14.42
N ILE A 33 0.08 1.90 13.71
CA ILE A 33 -0.81 2.93 14.23
C ILE A 33 -1.78 3.40 13.17
N VAL A 34 -3.01 3.68 13.59
CA VAL A 34 -4.04 4.34 12.79
C VAL A 34 -4.18 5.78 13.28
N LEU A 35 -4.09 6.73 12.35
CA LEU A 35 -4.29 8.16 12.56
C LEU A 35 -5.41 8.62 11.64
N ASP A 36 -6.42 9.26 12.21
CA ASP A 36 -7.54 9.83 11.48
C ASP A 36 -7.31 11.33 11.26
N ASP A 37 -7.94 11.87 10.21
CA ASP A 37 -7.96 13.29 9.88
C ASP A 37 -6.58 13.94 9.70
N VAL A 38 -5.65 13.20 9.08
CA VAL A 38 -4.24 13.61 8.97
C VAL A 38 -4.04 14.71 7.92
N VAL A 39 -4.83 14.70 6.86
CA VAL A 39 -4.85 15.76 5.83
C VAL A 39 -5.94 16.76 6.19
N ARG A 40 -5.65 18.06 6.09
CA ARG A 40 -6.62 19.11 6.44
C ARG A 40 -7.90 19.02 5.59
N PRO A 41 -9.07 19.39 6.15
CA PRO A 41 -10.37 19.23 5.50
C PRO A 41 -10.44 19.80 4.07
N GLU A 42 -9.84 20.95 3.83
CA GLU A 42 -9.83 21.60 2.51
C GLU A 42 -8.99 20.81 1.51
N ALA A 43 -7.83 20.30 1.94
CA ALA A 43 -6.93 19.53 1.10
C ALA A 43 -7.49 18.14 0.78
N ILE A 44 -8.06 17.42 1.76
CA ILE A 44 -8.66 16.11 1.49
C ILE A 44 -9.88 16.23 0.57
N SER A 45 -10.69 17.29 0.72
CA SER A 45 -11.82 17.57 -0.18
C SER A 45 -11.35 17.83 -1.61
N ALA A 46 -10.24 18.57 -1.78
CA ALA A 46 -9.63 18.77 -3.09
C ALA A 46 -9.11 17.46 -3.69
N ILE A 47 -8.49 16.59 -2.89
CA ILE A 47 -8.01 15.28 -3.34
C ILE A 47 -9.17 14.41 -3.86
N TYR A 48 -10.32 14.41 -3.19
CA TYR A 48 -11.49 13.68 -3.70
C TYR A 48 -11.93 14.19 -5.08
N ALA A 49 -12.01 15.50 -5.26
CA ALA A 49 -12.33 16.09 -6.56
C ALA A 49 -11.27 15.77 -7.64
N GLU A 50 -9.99 15.78 -7.28
CA GLU A 50 -8.90 15.39 -8.17
C GLU A 50 -9.00 13.92 -8.60
N LEU A 51 -9.34 13.02 -7.68
CA LEU A 51 -9.49 11.59 -7.95
C LEU A 51 -10.72 11.29 -8.83
N ASP A 52 -11.85 11.97 -8.59
CA ASP A 52 -13.05 11.84 -9.41
C ASP A 52 -12.83 12.32 -10.85
N ALA A 53 -12.02 13.37 -11.03
CA ALA A 53 -11.64 13.87 -12.34
C ALA A 53 -10.54 13.05 -13.04
N MET A 54 -9.85 12.17 -12.30
CA MET A 54 -8.70 11.43 -12.81
C MET A 54 -9.13 10.24 -13.69
N PRO A 55 -8.70 10.22 -14.97
CA PRO A 55 -9.03 9.12 -15.87
C PRO A 55 -8.38 7.82 -15.41
N ASN A 56 -8.98 6.69 -15.84
CA ASN A 56 -8.40 5.36 -15.63
C ASN A 56 -7.29 5.02 -16.64
N ASP A 57 -7.07 5.87 -17.65
CA ASP A 57 -6.03 5.66 -18.65
C ASP A 57 -4.64 5.69 -18.02
N GLY A 58 -3.78 4.75 -18.44
CA GLY A 58 -2.41 4.67 -17.92
C GLY A 58 -2.25 3.92 -16.59
N TRP A 59 -3.34 3.50 -15.96
CA TRP A 59 -3.26 2.66 -14.77
C TRP A 59 -2.78 1.25 -15.10
N ASN A 60 -1.86 0.73 -14.30
CA ASN A 60 -1.42 -0.66 -14.35
C ASN A 60 -2.51 -1.55 -13.74
N SER A 61 -2.74 -2.70 -14.36
CA SER A 61 -3.74 -3.68 -13.88
C SER A 61 -3.04 -4.91 -13.34
N TYR A 62 -3.42 -5.31 -12.13
CA TYR A 62 -2.98 -6.54 -11.48
C TYR A 62 -4.23 -7.40 -11.31
N LEU A 63 -4.43 -8.30 -12.27
CA LEU A 63 -5.62 -9.14 -12.38
C LEU A 63 -5.18 -10.60 -12.44
N HIS A 64 -4.91 -11.20 -11.28
CA HIS A 64 -4.57 -12.61 -11.16
C HIS A 64 -5.18 -13.21 -9.89
N PHE A 65 -4.81 -14.44 -9.52
CA PHE A 65 -5.53 -15.16 -8.47
C PHE A 65 -5.36 -14.52 -7.09
N ASN A 66 -4.25 -13.83 -6.86
CA ASN A 66 -3.94 -13.22 -5.56
C ASN A 66 -4.36 -11.76 -5.44
N GLU A 67 -4.61 -11.07 -6.54
CA GLU A 67 -5.08 -9.70 -6.49
C GLU A 67 -5.90 -9.30 -7.71
N ARG A 68 -6.87 -8.41 -7.44
CA ARG A 68 -7.65 -7.71 -8.45
C ARG A 68 -7.66 -6.23 -8.09
N LYS A 69 -6.64 -5.51 -8.56
CA LYS A 69 -6.44 -4.09 -8.29
C LYS A 69 -5.81 -3.35 -9.46
N TYR A 70 -5.88 -2.02 -9.41
CA TYR A 70 -5.22 -1.13 -10.34
C TYR A 70 -4.25 -0.25 -9.57
N SER A 71 -3.09 0.07 -10.17
CA SER A 71 -2.14 1.03 -9.60
C SER A 71 -1.78 2.14 -10.59
N ASN A 72 -1.49 3.32 -10.06
CA ASN A 72 -0.90 4.42 -10.79
C ASN A 72 0.31 4.92 -10.00
N THR A 73 1.48 4.77 -10.61
CA THR A 73 2.78 5.20 -10.08
C THR A 73 3.34 6.41 -10.85
N ASP A 74 2.57 6.97 -11.78
CA ASP A 74 2.96 8.12 -12.60
C ASP A 74 2.47 9.40 -11.93
N ILE A 75 3.31 9.99 -11.09
CA ILE A 75 3.00 11.16 -10.27
C ILE A 75 2.60 12.39 -11.09
N ASP A 76 3.05 12.49 -12.34
CA ASP A 76 2.71 13.60 -13.23
C ASP A 76 1.22 13.58 -13.62
N THR A 77 0.58 12.41 -13.54
CA THR A 77 -0.87 12.27 -13.79
C THR A 77 -1.74 12.66 -12.59
N TRP A 78 -1.15 12.89 -11.41
CA TRP A 78 -1.89 13.16 -10.19
C TRP A 78 -2.40 14.61 -10.14
N GLY A 79 -3.35 14.89 -9.25
CA GLY A 79 -3.75 16.26 -8.99
C GLY A 79 -2.70 17.02 -8.16
N PRO A 80 -2.66 18.36 -8.23
CA PRO A 80 -1.67 19.16 -7.50
C PRO A 80 -1.71 18.98 -5.98
N THR A 81 -2.89 18.85 -5.37
CA THR A 81 -2.99 18.66 -3.91
C THR A 81 -2.50 17.27 -3.52
N LEU A 82 -2.87 16.24 -4.28
CA LEU A 82 -2.39 14.89 -4.04
C LEU A 82 -0.87 14.77 -4.18
N ARG A 83 -0.26 15.43 -5.18
CA ARG A 83 1.21 15.51 -5.31
C ARG A 83 1.83 16.18 -4.10
N ALA A 84 1.27 17.31 -3.65
CA ALA A 84 1.79 18.02 -2.48
C ALA A 84 1.73 17.15 -1.20
N VAL A 85 0.66 16.37 -1.00
CA VAL A 85 0.60 15.38 0.09
C VAL A 85 1.72 14.34 -0.02
N ALA A 86 1.93 13.77 -1.20
CA ALA A 86 3.00 12.80 -1.41
C ALA A 86 4.40 13.40 -1.17
N ASP A 87 4.61 14.65 -1.59
CA ASP A 87 5.86 15.37 -1.35
C ASP A 87 6.10 15.67 0.12
N ILE A 88 5.07 16.08 0.88
CA ILE A 88 5.16 16.27 2.33
C ILE A 88 5.53 14.95 3.01
N PHE A 89 4.86 13.85 2.66
CA PHE A 89 5.17 12.52 3.18
C PHE A 89 6.53 11.98 2.73
N ALA A 90 7.16 12.59 1.73
CA ALA A 90 8.53 12.28 1.30
C ALA A 90 9.55 13.36 1.72
N SER A 91 9.15 14.34 2.54
CA SER A 91 10.03 15.40 3.04
C SER A 91 10.94 14.91 4.15
N GLU A 92 12.10 15.56 4.31
CA GLU A 92 13.04 15.27 5.40
C GLU A 92 12.40 15.45 6.78
N ARG A 93 11.51 16.45 6.91
CA ARG A 93 10.77 16.70 8.14
C ARG A 93 9.88 15.51 8.52
N PHE A 94 9.09 15.03 7.57
CA PHE A 94 8.21 13.87 7.80
C PHE A 94 9.01 12.58 8.01
N THR A 95 10.06 12.31 7.23
CA THR A 95 10.86 11.10 7.43
C THR A 95 11.62 11.11 8.75
N SER A 96 12.07 12.27 9.23
CA SER A 96 12.63 12.43 10.57
C SER A 96 11.60 12.13 11.67
N TRP A 97 10.38 12.66 11.53
CA TRP A 97 9.27 12.31 12.42
C TRP A 97 8.95 10.82 12.38
N LEU A 98 8.92 10.20 11.20
CA LEU A 98 8.65 8.77 11.03
C LEU A 98 9.75 7.92 11.65
N SER A 99 11.01 8.33 11.55
CA SER A 99 12.13 7.70 12.25
C SER A 99 11.97 7.79 13.77
N ALA A 100 11.56 8.94 14.30
CA ALA A 100 11.26 9.10 15.72
C ALA A 100 10.07 8.24 16.18
N LEU A 101 9.04 8.09 15.34
CA LEU A 101 7.85 7.27 15.64
C LEU A 101 8.21 5.78 15.70
N THR A 102 8.96 5.30 14.70
CA THR A 102 9.13 3.87 14.43
C THR A 102 10.41 3.31 15.06
N GLY A 103 11.41 4.16 15.32
CA GLY A 103 12.73 3.77 15.81
C GLY A 103 13.71 3.31 14.72
N PHE A 104 13.31 3.31 13.44
CA PHE A 104 14.26 3.11 12.34
C PHE A 104 14.96 4.44 12.01
N ALA A 105 16.29 4.47 12.12
CA ALA A 105 17.07 5.65 11.76
C ALA A 105 17.12 5.87 10.23
N ASP A 106 17.29 7.12 9.83
CA ASP A 106 17.62 7.55 8.47
C ASP A 106 16.67 7.01 7.38
N LEU A 107 15.36 6.98 7.68
CA LEU A 107 14.35 6.50 6.72
C LEU A 107 14.33 7.36 5.46
N GLN A 108 14.36 6.68 4.32
CA GLN A 108 14.25 7.25 2.98
C GLN A 108 12.89 6.95 2.40
N ALA A 109 12.16 7.98 1.95
CA ALA A 109 10.93 7.79 1.20
C ALA A 109 11.25 7.32 -0.23
N ASP A 110 10.58 6.28 -0.71
CA ASP A 110 10.71 5.85 -2.10
C ASP A 110 9.89 6.75 -3.04
N ARG A 111 10.61 7.67 -3.71
CA ARG A 111 10.03 8.58 -4.72
C ARG A 111 9.80 7.91 -6.08
N SER A 112 10.31 6.70 -6.30
CA SER A 112 10.06 5.92 -7.52
C SER A 112 8.75 5.14 -7.48
N LEU A 113 8.13 5.04 -6.29
CA LEU A 113 6.87 4.35 -6.04
C LEU A 113 6.91 2.87 -6.44
N ASP A 114 8.02 2.20 -6.16
CA ASP A 114 8.23 0.77 -6.40
C ASP A 114 7.22 -0.06 -5.60
N GLY A 115 6.19 -0.56 -6.30
CA GLY A 115 5.05 -1.26 -5.70
C GLY A 115 4.06 -0.36 -4.94
N GLY A 116 4.28 0.95 -4.91
CA GLY A 116 3.49 1.95 -4.19
C GLY A 116 2.49 2.68 -5.10
N GLY A 117 2.29 3.96 -4.83
CA GLY A 117 1.47 4.87 -5.62
C GLY A 117 -0.02 4.83 -5.27
N LEU A 118 -0.86 5.33 -6.16
CA LEU A 118 -2.31 5.28 -6.00
C LEU A 118 -2.83 3.90 -6.36
N HIS A 119 -3.73 3.36 -5.55
CA HIS A 119 -4.43 2.10 -5.81
C HIS A 119 -5.94 2.32 -5.93
N ARG A 120 -6.56 1.57 -6.86
CA ARG A 120 -8.00 1.48 -7.05
C ARG A 120 -8.41 0.02 -7.04
N CYS A 121 -9.41 -0.32 -6.22
CA CYS A 121 -10.08 -1.62 -6.23
C CYS A 121 -11.58 -1.39 -6.40
N TYR A 122 -12.14 -1.79 -7.54
CA TYR A 122 -13.59 -1.72 -7.78
C TYR A 122 -14.31 -2.91 -7.13
N ARG A 123 -15.63 -2.96 -7.24
CA ARG A 123 -16.46 -4.12 -6.86
C ARG A 123 -15.82 -5.44 -7.31
N ASN A 124 -15.84 -6.43 -6.43
CA ASN A 124 -15.14 -7.73 -6.56
C ASN A 124 -13.61 -7.67 -6.59
N GLY A 125 -13.01 -6.50 -6.42
CA GLY A 125 -11.57 -6.34 -6.18
C GLY A 125 -11.19 -6.95 -4.83
N PHE A 126 -9.95 -7.41 -4.72
CA PHE A 126 -9.41 -7.97 -3.48
C PHE A 126 -7.87 -8.00 -3.56
N LEU A 127 -7.24 -8.15 -2.40
CA LEU A 127 -5.81 -8.42 -2.28
C LEU A 127 -5.62 -9.46 -1.18
N ASN A 128 -5.22 -10.67 -1.58
CA ASN A 128 -5.03 -11.78 -0.64
C ASN A 128 -3.97 -11.42 0.41
N VAL A 129 -4.05 -12.08 1.56
CA VAL A 129 -3.12 -11.84 2.66
C VAL A 129 -1.69 -12.15 2.21
N HIS A 130 -0.77 -11.25 2.49
CA HIS A 130 0.64 -11.38 2.13
C HIS A 130 1.54 -10.62 3.10
N SER A 131 2.81 -11.00 3.15
CA SER A 131 3.87 -10.09 3.58
C SER A 131 4.51 -9.47 2.34
N ASP A 132 4.89 -8.22 2.43
CA ASP A 132 5.49 -7.49 1.31
C ASP A 132 6.92 -7.94 0.98
N PHE A 133 7.37 -7.56 -0.21
CA PHE A 133 8.79 -7.62 -0.53
C PHE A 133 9.58 -6.63 0.34
N THR A 134 10.81 -7.01 0.72
CA THR A 134 11.62 -6.19 1.64
C THR A 134 12.75 -5.43 0.96
N ALA A 135 13.13 -5.76 -0.27
CA ALA A 135 14.25 -5.14 -0.96
C ALA A 135 13.77 -4.28 -2.14
N HIS A 136 14.30 -3.06 -2.25
CA HIS A 136 13.95 -2.18 -3.36
C HIS A 136 14.45 -2.76 -4.69
N HIS A 137 13.62 -2.79 -5.73
CA HIS A 137 13.98 -3.48 -6.99
C HIS A 137 15.04 -2.73 -7.79
N GLN A 138 15.22 -1.43 -7.54
CA GLN A 138 16.15 -0.57 -8.28
C GLN A 138 17.36 -0.09 -7.46
N VAL A 139 17.31 -0.20 -6.13
CA VAL A 139 18.33 0.34 -5.20
C VAL A 139 18.78 -0.79 -4.28
N ALA A 140 19.94 -1.38 -4.58
CA ALA A 140 20.33 -2.69 -4.07
C ALA A 140 20.51 -2.77 -2.54
N ASN A 141 20.81 -1.65 -1.89
CA ASN A 141 21.08 -1.51 -0.46
C ASN A 141 19.87 -1.02 0.34
N TRP A 142 18.71 -0.84 -0.28
CA TRP A 142 17.52 -0.35 0.41
C TRP A 142 16.63 -1.49 0.89
N ARG A 143 16.29 -1.46 2.19
CA ARG A 143 15.34 -2.37 2.81
C ARG A 143 14.09 -1.64 3.26
N ARG A 144 12.93 -2.10 2.79
CA ARG A 144 11.61 -1.58 3.18
C ARG A 144 11.39 -1.83 4.66
N ARG A 145 11.05 -0.76 5.38
CA ARG A 145 10.80 -0.78 6.83
C ARG A 145 9.37 -0.45 7.18
N ILE A 146 8.80 0.53 6.49
CA ILE A 146 7.48 1.07 6.84
C ILE A 146 6.61 1.18 5.61
N ASN A 147 5.35 0.83 5.80
CA ASN A 147 4.26 1.12 4.89
C ASN A 147 3.40 2.26 5.45
N LEU A 148 3.08 3.23 4.61
CA LEU A 148 2.05 4.23 4.83
C LEU A 148 0.94 3.98 3.82
N LEU A 149 -0.27 3.74 4.33
CA LEU A 149 -1.50 3.72 3.54
C LEU A 149 -2.37 4.90 3.98
N LEU A 150 -2.61 5.85 3.08
CA LEU A 150 -3.62 6.88 3.26
C LEU A 150 -4.86 6.47 2.47
N TYR A 151 -5.98 6.24 3.16
CA TYR A 151 -7.25 5.90 2.53
C TYR A 151 -7.94 7.15 2.00
N LEU A 152 -8.35 7.09 0.72
CA LEU A 152 -8.86 8.23 -0.04
C LEU A 152 -10.33 8.02 -0.45
N ASN A 153 -11.08 7.32 0.39
CA ASN A 153 -12.49 7.00 0.16
C ASN A 153 -13.37 8.10 0.72
N ALA A 154 -13.90 8.98 -0.15
CA ALA A 154 -14.83 10.04 0.26
C ALA A 154 -16.07 9.47 0.99
N GLU A 155 -16.50 8.28 0.59
CA GLU A 155 -17.57 7.53 1.21
C GLU A 155 -17.11 6.08 1.46
N TRP A 156 -17.48 5.54 2.62
CA TRP A 156 -17.33 4.13 2.92
C TRP A 156 -18.40 3.67 3.91
N GLN A 157 -18.93 2.46 3.70
CA GLN A 157 -19.88 1.81 4.57
C GLN A 157 -19.36 0.42 4.94
N ALA A 158 -19.61 -0.02 6.17
CA ALA A 158 -19.06 -1.29 6.69
C ALA A 158 -19.49 -2.52 5.88
N ASP A 159 -20.70 -2.53 5.32
CA ASP A 159 -21.20 -3.62 4.48
C ASP A 159 -20.56 -3.66 3.08
N TRP A 160 -19.81 -2.64 2.68
CA TRP A 160 -19.04 -2.65 1.43
C TRP A 160 -17.72 -3.44 1.56
N GLY A 161 -17.29 -3.71 2.79
CA GLY A 161 -16.05 -4.41 3.11
C GLY A 161 -14.78 -3.63 2.74
N GLY A 162 -13.67 -4.34 2.61
CA GLY A 162 -12.39 -3.77 2.20
C GLY A 162 -11.50 -3.29 3.35
N GLU A 163 -11.87 -3.61 4.58
CA GLU A 163 -11.00 -3.55 5.73
C GLU A 163 -9.69 -4.28 5.44
N LEU A 164 -8.58 -3.68 5.81
CA LEU A 164 -7.29 -4.35 5.79
C LEU A 164 -7.20 -5.24 7.03
N GLU A 165 -7.10 -6.53 6.83
CA GLU A 165 -6.82 -7.52 7.87
C GLU A 165 -5.33 -7.52 8.19
N LEU A 166 -4.98 -7.58 9.48
CA LEU A 166 -3.62 -7.76 9.98
C LEU A 166 -3.56 -9.10 10.74
N TRP A 167 -2.69 -10.00 10.30
CA TRP A 167 -2.66 -11.39 10.74
C TRP A 167 -1.47 -11.70 11.64
N SER A 168 -1.66 -12.66 12.55
CA SER A 168 -0.59 -13.23 13.36
C SER A 168 0.53 -13.79 12.49
N ALA A 169 1.77 -13.78 13.00
CA ALA A 169 2.95 -14.26 12.27
C ALA A 169 2.85 -15.72 11.80
N ASP A 170 2.04 -16.54 12.48
CA ASP A 170 1.77 -17.94 12.12
C ASP A 170 0.58 -18.13 11.16
N MET A 171 -0.06 -17.04 10.72
CA MET A 171 -1.24 -17.01 9.84
C MET A 171 -2.46 -17.79 10.39
N THR A 172 -2.58 -17.92 11.71
CA THR A 172 -3.70 -18.64 12.33
C THR A 172 -4.88 -17.74 12.70
N ARG A 173 -4.65 -16.44 12.94
CA ARG A 173 -5.69 -15.50 13.38
C ARG A 173 -5.53 -14.13 12.73
N CYS A 174 -6.65 -13.55 12.31
CA CYS A 174 -6.75 -12.11 12.08
C CYS A 174 -6.83 -11.44 13.45
N GLU A 175 -5.83 -10.65 13.81
CA GLU A 175 -5.73 -10.04 15.14
C GLU A 175 -6.24 -8.59 15.15
N ALA A 176 -6.19 -7.91 14.02
CA ALA A 176 -6.71 -6.56 13.87
C ALA A 176 -7.27 -6.33 12.45
N THR A 177 -8.19 -5.38 12.33
CA THR A 177 -8.70 -4.91 11.05
C THR A 177 -8.70 -3.38 11.01
N VAL A 178 -8.43 -2.80 9.84
CA VAL A 178 -8.43 -1.35 9.64
C VAL A 178 -9.38 -0.99 8.52
N ALA A 179 -10.47 -0.30 8.87
CA ALA A 179 -11.44 0.17 7.89
C ALA A 179 -10.84 1.24 6.97
N PRO A 180 -11.11 1.21 5.65
CA PRO A 180 -10.55 2.13 4.68
C PRO A 180 -11.30 3.48 4.66
N VAL A 181 -11.57 4.06 5.83
CA VAL A 181 -12.26 5.34 5.98
C VAL A 181 -11.43 6.45 5.34
N GLY A 182 -12.06 7.38 4.62
CA GLY A 182 -11.36 8.52 4.04
C GLY A 182 -10.56 9.33 5.06
N ASN A 183 -9.38 9.81 4.66
CA ASN A 183 -8.46 10.58 5.51
C ASN A 183 -7.84 9.80 6.68
N ARG A 184 -7.99 8.48 6.69
CA ARG A 184 -7.30 7.60 7.62
C ARG A 184 -5.94 7.21 7.08
N MET A 185 -4.91 7.45 7.87
CA MET A 185 -3.56 6.96 7.63
C MET A 185 -3.28 5.75 8.51
N LEU A 186 -2.80 4.67 7.90
CA LEU A 186 -2.27 3.50 8.57
C LEU A 186 -0.75 3.45 8.32
N LEU A 187 0.03 3.44 9.39
CA LEU A 187 1.47 3.20 9.38
C LEU A 187 1.75 1.86 10.03
N PHE A 188 2.60 1.03 9.42
CA PHE A 188 2.98 -0.26 10.00
C PHE A 188 4.36 -0.74 9.55
N ASN A 189 4.94 -1.59 10.39
CA ASN A 189 6.20 -2.27 10.10
C ASN A 189 6.03 -3.26 8.95
N THR A 190 7.06 -3.32 8.10
CA THR A 190 7.18 -4.29 7.02
C THR A 190 8.31 -5.27 7.34
N ASP A 191 7.96 -6.54 7.49
CA ASP A 191 8.85 -7.67 7.65
C ASP A 191 8.26 -8.96 7.05
N GLN A 192 8.98 -10.09 7.20
CA GLN A 192 8.57 -11.40 6.67
C GLN A 192 7.26 -11.96 7.26
N THR A 193 6.81 -11.41 8.38
CA THR A 193 5.67 -11.89 9.17
C THR A 193 4.58 -10.84 9.34
N SER A 194 4.75 -9.66 8.76
CA SER A 194 3.79 -8.57 8.71
C SER A 194 2.65 -8.87 7.74
N PHE A 195 1.91 -9.95 7.98
CA PHE A 195 0.88 -10.43 7.07
C PHE A 195 -0.35 -9.54 7.09
N HIS A 196 -0.73 -9.05 5.92
CA HIS A 196 -1.89 -8.18 5.76
C HIS A 196 -2.55 -8.32 4.38
N GLY A 197 -3.81 -7.92 4.26
CA GLY A 197 -4.54 -7.95 2.99
C GLY A 197 -6.01 -7.56 3.16
N HIS A 198 -6.74 -7.41 2.06
CA HIS A 198 -8.20 -7.32 2.07
C HIS A 198 -8.75 -8.44 1.14
N PRO A 199 -8.72 -9.70 1.62
CA PRO A 199 -8.96 -10.88 0.79
C PRO A 199 -10.42 -11.07 0.39
N GLU A 200 -11.36 -10.48 1.13
CA GLU A 200 -12.78 -10.53 0.78
C GLU A 200 -13.08 -9.63 -0.43
N PRO A 201 -13.76 -10.14 -1.47
CA PRO A 201 -14.18 -9.34 -2.61
C PRO A 201 -15.06 -8.16 -2.20
N LEU A 202 -14.71 -6.97 -2.68
CA LEU A 202 -15.40 -5.72 -2.32
C LEU A 202 -16.86 -5.70 -2.79
N CYS A 203 -17.74 -5.13 -1.96
CA CYS A 203 -19.16 -4.91 -2.26
C CYS A 203 -19.50 -3.44 -2.59
N PHE A 204 -18.50 -2.59 -2.81
CA PHE A 204 -18.66 -1.18 -3.23
C PHE A 204 -19.62 -1.03 -4.42
N PRO A 205 -20.35 0.10 -4.55
CA PRO A 205 -21.11 0.42 -5.76
C PRO A 205 -20.23 0.38 -7.02
N GLU A 206 -20.80 0.04 -8.18
CA GLU A 206 -20.01 -0.24 -9.40
C GLU A 206 -19.12 0.93 -9.86
N SER A 207 -19.58 2.17 -9.65
CA SER A 207 -18.86 3.39 -10.02
C SER A 207 -17.88 3.89 -8.96
N ILE A 208 -17.83 3.26 -7.78
CA ILE A 208 -17.00 3.70 -6.66
C ILE A 208 -15.90 2.67 -6.44
N ALA A 209 -14.65 3.14 -6.41
CA ALA A 209 -13.52 2.31 -6.05
C ALA A 209 -13.15 2.49 -4.58
N ARG A 210 -12.63 1.44 -3.96
CA ARG A 210 -11.77 1.57 -2.79
C ARG A 210 -10.44 2.17 -3.24
N GLN A 211 -10.10 3.33 -2.73
CA GLN A 211 -8.93 4.11 -3.09
C GLN A 211 -7.96 4.30 -1.92
N SER A 212 -6.67 4.25 -2.21
CA SER A 212 -5.61 4.56 -1.26
C SER A 212 -4.37 5.08 -1.96
N LEU A 213 -3.59 5.89 -1.27
CA LEU A 213 -2.19 6.20 -1.59
C LEU A 213 -1.29 5.33 -0.73
N ALA A 214 -0.41 4.55 -1.35
CA ALA A 214 0.58 3.71 -0.69
C ALA A 214 1.99 4.29 -0.89
N LEU A 215 2.65 4.65 0.20
CA LEU A 215 4.02 5.17 0.23
C LEU A 215 4.88 4.30 1.13
N TYR A 216 6.12 4.04 0.71
CA TYR A 216 7.01 3.12 1.40
C TYR A 216 8.32 3.80 1.77
N TYR A 217 8.84 3.38 2.92
CA TYR A 217 10.05 3.95 3.49
C TYR A 217 11.09 2.86 3.73
N PHE A 218 12.32 3.19 3.39
CA PHE A 218 13.44 2.25 3.36
C PHE A 218 14.56 2.74 4.28
N SER A 219 15.28 1.80 4.88
CA SER A 219 16.60 2.07 5.47
C SER A 219 17.68 1.58 4.52
N GLU A 220 18.85 2.21 4.58
CA GLU A 220 20.04 1.70 3.91
C GLU A 220 20.72 0.64 4.77
N GLU A 221 21.02 -0.52 4.19
CA GLU A 221 21.68 -1.64 4.85
C GLU A 221 22.81 -2.20 3.98
N ILE A 222 23.90 -2.61 4.62
CA ILE A 222 24.93 -3.43 3.98
C ILE A 222 24.35 -4.84 3.84
N ASP A 223 24.16 -5.28 2.58
CA ASP A 223 23.53 -6.56 2.21
C ASP A 223 22.13 -6.76 2.83
N PRO A 224 21.12 -5.99 2.40
CA PRO A 224 19.78 -6.07 2.97
C PRO A 224 19.19 -7.47 2.77
N ILE A 225 18.52 -7.97 3.80
CA ILE A 225 17.83 -9.25 3.70
C ILE A 225 16.67 -9.11 2.72
N THR A 226 16.77 -9.85 1.62
CA THR A 226 15.78 -9.81 0.53
C THR A 226 14.71 -10.89 0.72
N HIS A 227 13.46 -10.45 0.74
CA HIS A 227 12.28 -11.30 0.71
C HIS A 227 11.38 -10.83 -0.42
N PRO A 228 10.87 -11.73 -1.27
CA PRO A 228 9.80 -11.40 -2.20
C PRO A 228 8.46 -11.37 -1.45
N THR A 229 7.43 -10.80 -2.09
CA THR A 229 6.05 -10.88 -1.58
C THR A 229 5.64 -12.33 -1.33
N ASP A 230 5.12 -12.61 -0.14
CA ASP A 230 4.69 -13.94 0.30
C ASP A 230 3.18 -13.98 0.53
N TYR A 231 2.43 -14.37 -0.50
CA TYR A 231 1.00 -14.64 -0.38
C TYR A 231 0.71 -15.88 0.48
N ARG A 232 -0.22 -15.71 1.43
CA ARG A 232 -0.68 -16.73 2.36
C ARG A 232 -2.19 -16.86 2.31
N ALA A 233 -2.64 -18.11 2.30
CA ALA A 233 -4.06 -18.42 2.45
C ALA A 233 -4.46 -18.33 3.92
N ARG A 234 -5.67 -17.85 4.18
CA ARG A 234 -6.30 -17.88 5.49
C ARG A 234 -6.75 -19.31 5.85
N PRO A 235 -6.92 -19.63 7.14
CA PRO A 235 -7.41 -20.93 7.58
C PRO A 235 -8.73 -21.37 6.89
N GLU A 236 -9.62 -20.42 6.62
CA GLU A 236 -10.95 -20.59 6.02
C GLU A 236 -10.95 -20.70 4.48
N ASP A 237 -9.84 -20.39 3.81
CA ASP A 237 -9.79 -20.39 2.33
C ASP A 237 -9.92 -21.81 1.72
N GLY A 238 -9.79 -22.86 2.52
CA GLY A 238 -10.03 -24.24 2.13
C GLY A 238 -9.27 -24.64 0.86
N ILE A 239 -10.00 -25.03 -0.20
CA ILE A 239 -9.42 -25.46 -1.48
C ILE A 239 -8.70 -24.31 -2.21
N ARG A 240 -9.10 -23.05 -2.00
CA ARG A 240 -8.46 -21.88 -2.64
C ARG A 240 -6.99 -21.75 -2.27
N ARG A 241 -6.57 -22.29 -1.13
CA ARG A 241 -5.17 -22.35 -0.69
C ARG A 241 -4.23 -22.91 -1.76
N PHE A 242 -4.66 -23.92 -2.51
CA PHE A 242 -3.84 -24.51 -3.57
C PHE A 242 -3.63 -23.53 -4.72
N ALA A 243 -4.68 -22.82 -5.13
CA ALA A 243 -4.60 -21.81 -6.18
C ALA A 243 -3.77 -20.59 -5.77
N ILE A 244 -3.91 -20.11 -4.53
CA ILE A 244 -3.05 -19.05 -3.94
C ILE A 244 -1.56 -19.45 -4.06
N TYR A 245 -1.24 -20.67 -3.65
CA TYR A 245 0.13 -21.20 -3.70
C TYR A 245 0.65 -21.34 -5.12
N LEU A 246 -0.16 -21.87 -6.05
CA LEU A 246 0.22 -22.01 -7.46
C LEU A 246 0.52 -20.65 -8.11
N ASP A 247 -0.35 -19.67 -7.89
CA ASP A 247 -0.19 -18.31 -8.42
C ASP A 247 1.08 -17.65 -7.86
N LYS A 248 1.33 -17.78 -6.55
CA LYS A 248 2.59 -17.34 -5.92
C LYS A 248 3.82 -17.97 -6.59
N LYS A 249 3.79 -19.27 -6.88
CA LYS A 249 4.90 -19.95 -7.56
C LYS A 249 5.09 -19.50 -9.01
N ALA A 250 3.99 -19.21 -9.71
CA ALA A 250 4.03 -18.67 -11.06
C ALA A 250 4.67 -17.27 -11.08
N LEU A 251 4.29 -16.37 -10.16
CA LEU A 251 4.88 -15.04 -10.00
C LEU A 251 6.38 -15.12 -9.70
N ALA A 252 6.79 -15.99 -8.77
CA ALA A 252 8.21 -16.16 -8.45
C ALA A 252 9.03 -16.65 -9.67
N ALA A 253 8.47 -17.57 -10.47
CA ALA A 253 9.11 -18.01 -11.71
C ALA A 253 9.17 -16.88 -12.75
N TYR A 254 8.09 -16.10 -12.87
CA TYR A 254 8.02 -14.93 -13.72
C TYR A 254 9.12 -13.90 -13.38
N ASP A 255 9.31 -13.58 -12.10
CA ASP A 255 10.34 -12.64 -11.65
C ASP A 255 11.77 -13.11 -11.96
N VAL A 256 12.02 -14.42 -11.86
CA VAL A 256 13.31 -15.01 -12.24
C VAL A 256 13.55 -14.86 -13.74
N VAL A 257 12.55 -15.15 -14.57
CA VAL A 257 12.63 -15.00 -16.03
C VAL A 257 12.84 -13.53 -16.39
N LYS A 258 12.04 -12.62 -15.85
CA LYS A 258 12.14 -11.17 -16.10
C LYS A 258 13.53 -10.64 -15.78
N ARG A 259 14.07 -10.98 -14.60
CA ARG A 259 15.44 -10.59 -14.21
C ARG A 259 16.51 -11.21 -15.10
N ARG A 260 16.35 -12.47 -15.49
CA ARG A 260 17.32 -13.20 -16.33
C ARG A 260 17.40 -12.66 -17.76
N PHE A 261 16.29 -12.14 -18.29
CA PHE A 261 16.16 -11.69 -19.67
C PHE A 261 15.97 -10.17 -19.84
N LYS A 262 15.95 -9.39 -18.74
CA LYS A 262 15.77 -7.92 -18.73
C LYS A 262 14.56 -7.45 -19.55
N LEU A 263 13.45 -8.20 -19.50
CA LEU A 263 12.23 -7.88 -20.23
C LEU A 263 11.45 -6.78 -19.49
N SER A 264 10.92 -5.79 -20.23
CA SER A 264 10.04 -4.75 -19.66
C SER A 264 8.60 -5.25 -19.53
N ASP A 265 7.85 -4.73 -18.54
CA ASP A 265 6.45 -5.09 -18.34
C ASP A 265 5.58 -4.77 -19.57
N ALA A 266 5.94 -3.71 -20.31
CA ALA A 266 5.28 -3.34 -21.56
C ALA A 266 5.46 -4.39 -22.68
N ALA A 267 6.66 -4.99 -22.80
CA ALA A 267 6.94 -6.01 -23.81
C ALA A 267 6.16 -7.30 -23.56
N ILE A 268 5.97 -7.65 -22.30
CA ILE A 268 5.28 -8.87 -21.88
C ILE A 268 3.77 -8.68 -21.85
N ASN A 269 3.25 -7.55 -21.39
CA ASN A 269 1.80 -7.26 -21.46
C ASN A 269 1.28 -7.29 -22.89
N ARG A 270 2.10 -6.88 -23.86
CA ARG A 270 1.79 -7.03 -25.30
C ARG A 270 1.73 -8.49 -25.76
N LEU A 271 2.49 -9.39 -25.11
CA LEU A 271 2.55 -10.83 -25.37
C LEU A 271 1.40 -11.59 -24.68
N LEU A 272 0.97 -11.14 -23.50
CA LEU A 272 -0.09 -11.76 -22.68
C LEU A 272 -1.50 -11.21 -22.96
N ARG A 273 -1.63 -10.08 -23.68
CA ARG A 273 -2.90 -9.50 -24.16
C ARG A 273 -3.91 -10.48 -24.78
N PRO A 274 -3.51 -11.56 -25.49
CA PRO A 274 -4.45 -12.55 -26.01
C PRO A 274 -5.06 -13.48 -24.94
N PHE A 275 -4.43 -13.57 -23.76
CA PHE A 275 -4.81 -14.49 -22.68
C PHE A 275 -5.51 -13.80 -21.49
N SER A 276 -5.41 -12.47 -21.38
CA SER A 276 -6.28 -11.70 -20.50
C SER A 276 -7.69 -11.71 -21.10
N ARG A 277 -8.59 -12.49 -20.52
CA ARG A 277 -10.02 -12.46 -20.85
C ARG A 277 -10.49 -11.00 -20.86
N ARG A 278 -11.15 -10.62 -21.96
CA ARG A 278 -12.13 -9.54 -21.94
C ARG A 278 -13.22 -9.98 -20.96
N ASP A 279 -13.30 -9.31 -19.81
CA ASP A 279 -14.55 -9.34 -19.07
C ASP A 279 -15.52 -8.31 -19.69
N PRO A 280 -16.83 -8.61 -19.68
CA PRO A 280 -17.87 -7.77 -20.26
C PRO A 280 -18.00 -6.41 -19.58
#